data_AF-A0A847F8P7-F1
#
_entry.id   AF-A0A847F8P7-F1
#
_cell.length_a   1.000
_cell.length_b   1.000
_cell.length_c   1.000
_cell.angle_alpha   90.00
_cell.angle_beta   90.00
_cell.angle_gamma   90.00
#
_symmetry.space_group_name_H-M   'P 1'
#
loop_
_entity.id
_entity.type
_entity.pdbx_description
1 polymer ?
#
loop_
_entity_poly.entity_id
_entity_poly.type
_entity_poly.pdbx_seq_one_letter_code
_entity_poly.pdbx_strand_id
1 'polypeptide(L)' 'MFKEREQLTSYIDGELGDKEQAQLELHLESCRSCREEYDSLRQTVSLLQHMPEVSSERTFRIDEKNVT' A
#
# COMPACT_ATOMS: atom_id res chain seq x y z
N MET A 1 -4.64 -21.86 3.62
CA MET A 1 -5.07 -20.56 3.08
C MET A 1 -3.84 -19.67 3.07
N PHE A 2 -3.37 -19.28 1.89
CA PHE A 2 -2.23 -18.40 1.68
C PHE A 2 -2.72 -16.94 1.77
N LYS A 3 -2.71 -16.35 2.97
CA LYS A 3 -3.32 -15.01 3.21
C LYS A 3 -2.43 -14.03 3.97
N GLU A 4 -1.14 -14.34 4.18
CA GLU A 4 -0.27 -13.43 4.93
C GLU A 4 -0.04 -12.10 4.19
N ARG A 5 0.23 -12.14 2.87
CA ARG A 5 0.55 -10.91 2.11
C ARG A 5 -0.57 -9.88 2.06
N GLU A 6 -1.82 -10.31 1.88
CA GLU A 6 -2.98 -9.40 1.88
C GLU A 6 -3.14 -8.72 3.25
N GLN A 7 -2.93 -9.47 4.33
CA GLN A 7 -2.98 -8.92 5.69
C GLN A 7 -1.85 -7.92 5.93
N LEU A 8 -0.64 -8.17 5.41
CA LEU A 8 0.47 -7.22 5.50
C LEU A 8 0.16 -5.91 4.75
N THR A 9 -0.42 -5.98 3.55
CA THR A 9 -0.81 -4.77 2.82
C THR A 9 -1.94 -4.02 3.51
N SER A 10 -3.00 -4.69 3.93
CA SER A 10 -4.09 -4.05 4.70
C SER A 10 -3.60 -3.48 6.03
N TYR A 11 -2.59 -4.09 6.65
CA TYR A 11 -1.96 -3.55 7.85
C TYR A 11 -1.19 -2.26 7.58
N ILE A 12 -0.45 -2.19 6.46
CA ILE A 12 0.24 -0.96 6.02
C ILE A 12 -0.78 0.16 5.73
N ASP A 13 -1.90 -0.19 5.13
CA ASP A 13 -2.97 0.76 4.76
C ASP A 13 -3.87 1.13 5.95
N GLY A 14 -3.71 0.48 7.12
CA GLY A 14 -4.49 0.75 8.33
C GLY A 14 -5.94 0.23 8.27
N GLU A 15 -6.19 -0.78 7.43
CA GLU A 15 -7.52 -1.34 7.16
C GLU A 15 -7.89 -2.54 8.06
N LEU A 16 -6.95 -3.04 8.85
CA LEU A 16 -7.22 -4.13 9.80
C LEU A 16 -7.89 -3.62 11.08
N GLY A 17 -8.82 -4.41 11.63
CA GLY A 17 -9.34 -4.13 12.97
C GLY A 17 -8.36 -4.53 14.08
N ASP A 18 -8.55 -3.99 15.29
CA ASP A 18 -7.65 -4.18 16.45
C ASP A 18 -7.26 -5.66 16.70
N LYS A 19 -8.24 -6.57 16.58
CA LYS A 19 -8.01 -8.00 16.80
C LYS A 19 -7.13 -8.63 15.73
N GLU A 20 -7.33 -8.25 14.47
CA GLU A 20 -6.57 -8.77 13.33
C GLU A 20 -5.15 -8.23 13.35
N GLN A 21 -5.00 -6.95 13.69
CA GLN A 21 -3.70 -6.32 13.91
C GLN A 21 -2.91 -7.04 15.00
N ALA A 22 -3.49 -7.27 16.19
CA ALA A 22 -2.79 -7.96 17.28
C ALA A 22 -2.37 -9.39 16.89
N GLN A 23 -3.20 -10.11 16.13
CA GLN A 23 -2.85 -11.44 15.62
C GLN A 23 -1.69 -11.40 14.62
N LEU A 24 -1.68 -10.40 13.73
CA LEU A 24 -0.62 -10.21 12.76
C LEU A 24 0.70 -9.82 13.43
N GLU A 25 0.66 -8.94 14.42
CA GLU A 25 1.84 -8.54 15.20
C GLU A 25 2.48 -9.75 15.91
N LEU A 26 1.68 -10.60 16.57
CA LEU A 26 2.16 -11.86 17.16
C LEU A 26 2.76 -12.81 16.11
N HIS A 27 2.19 -12.87 14.91
CA HIS A 27 2.77 -13.64 13.81
C HIS A 27 4.12 -13.06 13.36
N LEU A 28 4.20 -11.73 13.21
CA LEU A 28 5.43 -11.03 12.88
C LEU A 28 6.52 -11.21 13.94
N GLU A 29 6.21 -11.46 15.21
CA GLU A 29 7.22 -11.80 16.22
C GLU A 29 7.87 -13.17 15.98
N SER A 30 7.10 -14.15 15.51
CA SER A 30 7.55 -15.54 15.37
C SER A 30 8.01 -15.93 13.97
N CYS A 31 7.54 -15.24 12.92
CA CYS A 31 7.78 -15.61 11.54
C CYS A 31 8.77 -14.68 10.83
N ARG A 32 10.00 -15.17 10.59
CA ARG A 32 11.04 -14.38 9.91
C ARG A 32 10.68 -14.02 8.47
N SER A 33 10.13 -14.95 7.69
CA SER A 33 9.79 -14.70 6.29
C SER A 33 8.74 -13.61 6.13
N CYS A 34 7.73 -13.58 7.01
CA CYS A 34 6.69 -12.55 6.96
C CYS A 34 7.20 -11.18 7.42
N ARG A 35 8.19 -11.13 8.34
CA ARG A 35 8.91 -9.87 8.64
C ARG A 35 9.67 -9.34 7.43
N GLU A 36 10.44 -10.21 6.76
CA GLU A 36 11.19 -9.82 5.56
C GLU A 36 10.27 -9.33 4.44
N GLU A 37 9.10 -9.95 4.27
CA GLU A 37 8.08 -9.50 3.32
C GLU A 37 7.45 -8.16 3.73
N TYR A 38 7.11 -8.00 5.01
CA TYR A 38 6.57 -6.74 5.55
C TYR A 38 7.54 -5.58 5.35
N ASP A 39 8.82 -5.76 5.66
CA ASP A 39 9.86 -4.75 5.49
C ASP A 39 10.04 -4.36 4.01
N SER A 40 10.00 -5.34 3.11
CA SER A 40 10.08 -5.12 1.65
C SER A 40 8.90 -4.30 1.12
N LEU A 41 7.67 -4.62 1.57
CA LEU A 41 6.46 -3.87 1.21
C LEU A 41 6.54 -2.43 1.75
N ARG A 42 6.93 -2.26 3.02
CA ARG A 42 7.07 -0.95 3.65
C ARG A 42 8.13 -0.09 2.96
N GLN A 43 9.26 -0.68 2.56
CA GLN A 43 10.29 0.02 1.79
C GLN A 43 9.75 0.50 0.44
N THR A 44 8.98 -0.33 -0.25
CA THR A 44 8.35 0.03 -1.53
C THR A 44 7.41 1.23 -1.36
N VAL A 45 6.54 1.20 -0.36
CA VAL A 45 5.63 2.33 -0.06
C VAL A 45 6.41 3.59 0.28
N SER A 46 7.46 3.47 1.11
CA SER A 46 8.33 4.60 1.43
C SER A 46 8.95 5.20 0.17
N LEU A 47 9.46 4.40 -0.76
CA LEU A 47 10.04 4.92 -2.01
C LEU A 47 9.03 5.69 -2.85
N LEU A 48 7.81 5.17 -2.97
CA LEU A 48 6.72 5.82 -3.71
C LEU A 48 6.31 7.16 -3.07
N GLN A 49 6.24 7.23 -1.74
CA GLN A 49 5.91 8.46 -1.01
C GLN A 49 6.95 9.58 -1.19
N HIS A 50 8.20 9.24 -1.49
CA HIS A 50 9.27 10.22 -1.72
C HIS A 50 9.40 10.62 -3.20
N MET A 51 8.54 10.09 -4.09
CA MET A 51 8.57 10.48 -5.49
C MET A 51 8.11 11.94 -5.64
N PRO A 52 8.78 12.73 -6.50
CA PRO A 52 8.36 14.10 -6.77
C PRO A 52 6.96 14.09 -7.37
N GLU A 53 6.08 14.93 -6.83
CA GLU A 53 4.75 15.13 -7.38
C GLU A 53 4.88 15.82 -8.74
N VAL A 54 4.43 15.14 -9.79
CA VAL A 54 4.44 15.69 -11.14
C VAL A 54 3.17 16.52 -11.33
N SER A 55 3.30 17.84 -11.21
CA SER A 55 2.20 18.75 -11.54
C SER A 55 1.88 18.64 -13.03
N SER A 56 0.65 18.21 -13.35
CA SER A 56 0.19 18.19 -14.74
C SER A 56 -0.10 19.61 -15.22
N GLU A 57 0.89 20.26 -15.85
CA GLU A 57 0.67 21.47 -16.65
C GLU A 57 -0.01 21.13 -17.99
N ARG A 58 -1.10 20.35 -17.94
CA ARG A 58 -1.98 20.15 -19.09
C ARG A 58 -3.26 20.89 -18.80
N THR A 59 -3.36 22.10 -19.34
CA THR A 59 -4.63 22.79 -19.53
C THR A 59 -5.52 21.88 -20.38
N PHE A 60 -6.33 21.06 -19.72
CA PHE A 60 -7.23 20.14 -20.40
C PHE A 60 -8.39 20.96 -20.95
N ARG A 61 -8.20 21.55 -22.13
CA ARG A 61 -9.29 22.18 -22.88
C ARG A 61 -10.18 21.08 -23.42
N ILE A 62 -11.37 20.95 -22.83
CA ILE A 62 -12.45 20.17 -23.42
C ILE A 62 -13.14 21.08 -24.42
N ASP A 63 -12.80 20.94 -25.70
CA ASP A 63 -13.54 21.59 -26.77
C ASP A 63 -14.83 20.78 -27.04
N GLU A 64 -15.99 21.36 -26.72
CA GLU A 64 -17.35 20.76 -26.79
C GLU A 64 -17.75 20.22 -28.18
N LYS A 65 -16.95 20.50 -29.22
CA LYS A 65 -17.16 20.03 -30.60
C LYS A 65 -16.74 18.58 -30.86
N ASN A 66 -16.11 17.90 -29.90
CA ASN A 66 -15.59 16.53 -30.06
C ASN A 66 -16.36 15.45 -29.28
N VAL A 67 -17.48 15.79 -28.64
CA VAL A 67 -18.41 14.80 -28.09
C VAL A 67 -19.52 14.58 -29.13
N THR A 68 -19.33 13.61 -30.01
CA THR A 68 -20.39 13.07 -30.88
C THR A 68 -20.62 11.61 -30.52
#